data_AF-A0A5C6LZK1-F1
#
_entry.id   AF-A0A5C6LZK1-F1
#
_cell.length_a   1.000
_cell.length_b   1.000
_cell.length_c   1.000
_cell.angle_alpha   90.00
_cell.angle_beta   90.00
_cell.angle_gamma   90.00
#
_symmetry.space_group_name_H-M   'P 1'
#
loop_
_entity.id
_entity.type
_entity.pdbx_description
1 polymer ?
#
loop_
_entity_poly.entity_id
_entity_poly.type
_entity_poly.pdbx_seq_one_letter_code
_entity_poly.pdbx_strand_id
1 'polypeptide(L)'
;MIRAIQIRRITTDDTLELRREVLYPDWELTRVKLDHDEDGLHFGLFEDNRLRGVVSLFPHNGQAQFRKLAVHPDCQGKGYGNMLMQHITDFCRKEHISLLWCNARASAEGFYLKRGFEYWGDHFVKDNIVFIKMKVQLDKTTDNGFTVIPAIDIIDGKCVRLTQGDYAQKKVYNEHPLEVAKAFESIGVRRLHLVDLDGAKKGAVVNWKVLEAIAGKTNLVIDFGGGIKTEDDLRIVYENGAALATIGSIAVKDPALFSGWVKKYGADKIFLGADVKEEKIAVGGWLETTELSVFDFLEENVKQGVQHIFCTDIAKDGLLQGPSVALYEKILQRFPQIDFVASGGVSTMADVHALAEAGCSGVIVGKAIYEERISMKELTDFIKSGIRN
;
A
#
# COMPACT_ATOMS: atom_id res chain seq x y z
N MET A 1 9.29 -20.21 23.76
CA MET A 1 8.75 -19.00 24.42
C MET A 1 9.05 -17.81 23.52
N ILE A 2 8.00 -17.13 23.03
CA ILE A 2 8.16 -15.90 22.23
C ILE A 2 8.59 -14.81 23.21
N ARG A 3 9.76 -14.21 23.00
CA ARG A 3 10.22 -13.08 23.83
C ARG A 3 9.33 -11.88 23.59
N ALA A 4 8.82 -11.27 24.66
CA ALA A 4 7.93 -10.13 24.55
C ALA A 4 8.76 -8.87 24.29
N ILE A 5 8.60 -8.29 23.09
CA ILE A 5 9.18 -6.99 22.75
C ILE A 5 8.10 -5.92 22.91
N GLN A 6 8.41 -4.82 23.60
CA GLN A 6 7.49 -3.70 23.81
C GLN A 6 8.21 -2.36 23.65
N ILE A 7 7.54 -1.37 23.07
CA ILE A 7 8.01 0.02 23.03
C ILE A 7 7.06 0.87 23.88
N ARG A 8 7.61 1.67 24.80
CA ARG A 8 6.84 2.54 25.68
C ARG A 8 7.56 3.86 25.92
N ARG A 9 6.81 4.87 26.39
CA ARG A 9 7.41 6.11 26.88
C ARG A 9 8.25 5.86 28.12
N ILE A 10 9.38 6.56 28.19
CA ILE A 10 10.33 6.53 29.30
C ILE A 10 10.73 7.96 29.66
N THR A 11 11.41 8.14 30.80
CA THR A 11 11.93 9.45 31.22
C THR A 11 13.25 9.77 30.53
N THR A 12 13.69 11.02 30.62
CA THR A 12 15.04 11.44 30.19
C THR A 12 16.12 10.58 30.84
N ASP A 13 16.02 10.39 32.16
CA ASP A 13 17.04 9.69 32.96
C ASP A 13 17.16 8.21 32.56
N ASP A 14 16.05 7.56 32.21
CA ASP A 14 16.04 6.17 31.70
C ASP A 14 16.86 6.00 30.39
N THR A 15 17.07 7.08 29.64
CA THR A 15 17.81 7.02 28.37
C THR A 15 19.32 7.09 28.53
N LEU A 16 19.82 7.68 29.63
CA LEU A 16 21.17 8.19 29.73
C LEU A 16 22.23 7.09 29.67
N GLU A 17 22.00 5.99 30.37
CA GLU A 17 22.97 4.89 30.46
C GLU A 17 23.17 4.22 29.09
N LEU A 18 22.09 3.90 28.39
CA LEU A 18 22.18 3.28 27.06
C LEU A 18 22.75 4.26 26.02
N ARG A 19 22.41 5.55 26.10
CA ARG A 19 22.99 6.59 25.23
C ARG A 19 24.50 6.70 25.45
N ARG A 20 24.97 6.69 26.70
CA ARG A 20 26.41 6.71 27.02
C ARG A 20 27.07 5.49 26.41
N GLU A 21 26.61 4.29 26.78
CA GLU A 21 27.22 3.03 26.35
C GLU A 21 27.33 2.92 24.81
N VAL A 22 26.27 3.28 24.10
CA VAL A 22 26.20 3.05 22.64
C VAL A 22 26.78 4.22 21.84
N LEU A 23 26.52 5.46 22.24
CA LEU A 23 26.84 6.64 21.44
C LEU A 23 28.12 7.34 21.92
N TYR A 24 28.38 7.36 23.22
CA TYR A 24 29.43 8.17 23.83
C TYR A 24 30.08 7.44 25.02
N PRO A 25 30.77 6.31 24.78
CA PRO A 25 31.26 5.42 25.85
C PRO A 25 32.23 6.12 26.81
N ASP A 26 32.96 7.12 26.32
CA ASP A 26 33.96 7.87 27.08
C ASP A 26 33.38 9.11 27.80
N TRP A 27 32.07 9.35 27.75
CA TRP A 27 31.44 10.53 28.36
C TRP A 27 30.84 10.20 29.73
N GLU A 28 30.93 11.14 30.67
CA GLU A 28 30.17 11.08 31.92
C GLU A 28 28.66 11.27 31.67
N LEU A 29 27.81 10.68 32.51
CA LEU A 29 26.34 10.76 32.35
C LEU A 29 25.81 12.20 32.36
N THR A 30 26.42 13.06 33.16
CA THR A 30 26.12 14.51 33.23
C THR A 30 26.35 15.22 31.90
N ARG A 31 27.31 14.75 31.09
CA ARG A 31 27.60 15.27 29.74
C ARG A 31 26.69 14.66 28.68
N VAL A 32 26.09 13.49 28.95
CA VAL A 32 25.17 12.81 28.03
C VAL A 32 23.77 13.44 28.08
N LYS A 33 23.36 13.96 29.25
CA LYS A 33 22.14 14.76 29.42
C LYS A 33 22.34 16.13 28.75
N LEU A 34 21.44 16.50 27.85
CA LEU A 34 21.51 17.77 27.11
C LEU A 34 20.47 18.76 27.60
N ASP A 35 20.76 20.05 27.42
CA ASP A 35 19.76 21.11 27.57
C ASP A 35 18.56 20.82 26.65
N HIS A 36 17.35 21.00 27.18
CA HIS A 36 16.07 20.69 26.51
C HIS A 36 15.74 19.22 26.28
N ASP A 37 16.48 18.25 26.85
CA ASP A 37 16.10 16.84 26.73
C ASP A 37 14.69 16.60 27.29
N GLU A 38 14.33 17.24 28.41
CA GLU A 38 13.01 17.13 29.05
C GLU A 38 11.84 17.61 28.17
N ASP A 39 12.13 18.41 27.14
CA ASP A 39 11.12 18.89 26.19
C ASP A 39 10.78 17.80 25.13
N GLY A 40 11.55 16.72 25.08
CA GLY A 40 11.44 15.64 24.12
C GLY A 40 10.50 14.51 24.54
N LEU A 41 10.01 13.77 23.56
CA LEU A 41 9.31 12.51 23.76
C LEU A 41 10.32 11.36 23.69
N HIS A 42 10.53 10.65 24.80
CA HIS A 42 11.48 9.53 24.85
C HIS A 42 10.77 8.18 24.81
N PHE A 43 11.29 7.28 23.97
CA PHE A 43 10.77 5.93 23.81
C PHE A 43 11.87 4.90 24.07
N GLY A 44 11.54 3.88 24.87
CA GLY A 44 12.40 2.73 25.15
C GLY A 44 11.81 1.46 24.56
N LEU A 45 12.64 0.68 23.86
CA LEU A 45 12.34 -0.67 23.41
C LEU A 45 12.87 -1.67 24.43
N PHE A 46 11.96 -2.51 24.96
CA PHE A 46 12.24 -3.50 25.98
C PHE A 46 12.10 -4.92 25.40
N GLU A 47 13.06 -5.79 25.72
CA GLU A 47 12.96 -7.25 25.52
C GLU A 47 13.10 -7.88 26.91
N ASP A 48 12.12 -8.67 27.34
CA ASP A 48 12.10 -9.32 28.65
C ASP A 48 12.35 -8.32 29.81
N ASN A 49 11.66 -7.18 29.76
CA ASN A 49 11.79 -6.03 30.68
C ASN A 49 13.17 -5.34 30.74
N ARG A 50 14.11 -5.72 29.87
CA ARG A 50 15.42 -5.03 29.76
C ARG A 50 15.36 -3.98 28.66
N LEU A 51 15.84 -2.77 28.94
CA LEU A 51 15.94 -1.71 27.94
C LEU A 51 17.03 -2.08 26.93
N ARG A 52 16.66 -2.22 25.65
CA ARG A 52 17.55 -2.65 24.55
C ARG A 52 17.76 -1.58 23.49
N GLY A 53 16.90 -0.57 23.44
CA GLY A 53 17.05 0.55 22.52
C GLY A 53 16.29 1.77 22.99
N VAL A 54 16.75 2.95 22.59
CA VAL A 54 16.11 4.23 22.88
C VAL A 54 16.09 5.12 21.65
N VAL A 55 15.09 6.01 21.58
CA VAL A 55 15.03 7.12 20.63
C VAL A 55 14.30 8.28 21.29
N SER A 56 14.61 9.50 20.85
CA SER A 56 13.96 10.71 21.37
C SER A 56 13.46 11.56 20.22
N LEU A 57 12.25 12.08 20.35
CA LEU A 57 11.53 12.78 19.29
C LEU A 57 11.15 14.18 19.78
N PHE A 58 11.41 15.19 18.94
CA PHE A 58 11.19 16.60 19.23
C PHE A 58 10.28 17.19 18.15
N PRO A 59 8.94 17.13 18.32
CA PRO A 59 7.98 17.76 17.43
C PRO A 59 8.05 19.29 17.47
N HIS A 60 7.97 19.94 16.31
CA HIS A 60 7.88 21.39 16.17
C HIS A 60 7.31 21.78 14.80
N ASN A 61 6.24 22.58 14.78
CA ASN A 61 5.65 23.19 13.57
C ASN A 61 5.43 22.21 12.40
N GLY A 62 4.71 21.10 12.64
CA GLY A 62 4.42 20.10 11.61
C GLY A 62 5.61 19.24 11.18
N GLN A 63 6.76 19.38 11.85
CA GLN A 63 7.95 18.57 11.63
C GLN A 63 8.40 17.93 12.94
N ALA A 64 9.22 16.88 12.88
CA ALA A 64 9.87 16.34 14.04
C ALA A 64 11.34 16.06 13.76
N GLN A 65 12.19 16.40 14.72
CA GLN A 65 13.55 15.90 14.76
C GLN A 65 13.60 14.69 15.69
N PHE A 66 14.13 13.55 15.24
CA PHE A 66 14.55 12.52 16.18
C PHE A 66 16.05 12.58 16.45
N ARG A 67 16.41 12.23 17.68
CA ARG A 67 17.77 12.29 18.21
C ARG A 67 18.05 11.02 19.01
N LYS A 68 19.34 10.74 19.18
CA LYS A 68 19.86 9.71 20.11
C LYS A 68 19.22 8.32 19.92
N LEU A 69 18.99 7.93 18.66
CA LEU A 69 18.64 6.55 18.34
C LEU A 69 19.84 5.65 18.69
N ALA A 70 19.67 4.79 19.69
CA ALA A 70 20.70 3.89 20.19
C ALA A 70 20.10 2.51 20.40
N VAL A 71 20.82 1.48 19.96
CA VAL A 71 20.47 0.06 20.17
C VAL A 71 21.69 -0.63 20.75
N HIS A 72 21.49 -1.35 21.85
CA HIS A 72 22.53 -2.09 22.53
C HIS A 72 23.29 -3.00 21.53
N PRO A 73 24.64 -3.12 21.61
CA PRO A 73 25.43 -3.87 20.62
C PRO A 73 24.92 -5.28 20.34
N ASP A 74 24.59 -6.04 21.40
CA ASP A 74 24.05 -7.41 21.30
C ASP A 74 22.67 -7.50 20.60
N CYS A 75 22.01 -6.38 20.34
CA CYS A 75 20.72 -6.28 19.67
C CYS A 75 20.82 -5.70 18.25
N GLN A 76 22.01 -5.24 17.84
CA GLN A 76 22.21 -4.72 16.49
C GLN A 76 22.05 -5.82 15.44
N GLY A 77 21.49 -5.48 14.28
CA GLY A 77 21.12 -6.45 13.24
C GLY A 77 19.84 -7.26 13.50
N LYS A 78 19.24 -7.19 14.70
CA LYS A 78 18.01 -7.93 15.05
C LYS A 78 16.71 -7.16 14.78
N GLY A 79 16.78 -6.06 14.04
CA GLY A 79 15.61 -5.24 13.67
C GLY A 79 15.13 -4.24 14.73
N TYR A 80 15.79 -4.10 15.88
CA TYR A 80 15.30 -3.22 16.96
C TYR A 80 15.30 -1.74 16.57
N GLY A 81 16.32 -1.32 15.80
CA GLY A 81 16.32 0.01 15.20
C GLY A 81 15.15 0.23 14.25
N ASN A 82 14.67 -0.81 13.56
CA ASN A 82 13.47 -0.71 12.71
C ASN A 82 12.23 -0.50 13.54
N MET A 83 12.07 -1.27 14.61
CA MET A 83 10.90 -1.17 15.48
C MET A 83 10.82 0.23 16.11
N LEU A 84 11.94 0.79 16.58
CA LEU A 84 11.99 2.16 17.09
C LEU A 84 11.68 3.21 16.01
N MET A 85 12.26 3.06 14.81
CA MET A 85 11.97 3.96 13.69
C MET A 85 10.50 3.90 13.27
N GLN A 86 9.93 2.70 13.18
CA GLN A 86 8.52 2.51 12.85
C GLN A 86 7.62 3.18 13.90
N HIS A 87 7.92 2.97 15.19
CA HIS A 87 7.15 3.55 16.27
C HIS A 87 7.10 5.09 16.23
N ILE A 88 8.24 5.76 16.03
CA ILE A 88 8.26 7.23 15.93
C ILE A 88 7.61 7.73 14.64
N THR A 89 7.69 6.95 13.55
CA THR A 89 7.03 7.27 12.28
C THR A 89 5.51 7.22 12.45
N ASP A 90 4.99 6.15 13.08
CA ASP A 90 3.56 6.00 13.38
C ASP A 90 3.05 7.08 14.33
N PHE A 91 3.85 7.41 15.35
CA PHE A 91 3.56 8.53 16.25
C PHE A 91 3.45 9.85 15.47
N CYS A 92 4.44 10.17 14.63
CA CYS A 92 4.41 11.39 13.85
C CYS A 92 3.20 11.48 12.91
N ARG A 93 2.80 10.39 12.24
CA ARG A 93 1.59 10.35 11.41
C ARG A 93 0.34 10.67 12.22
N LYS A 94 0.21 10.05 13.38
CA LYS A 94 -0.93 10.27 14.28
C LYS A 94 -1.04 11.73 14.73
N GLU A 95 0.10 12.39 14.91
CA GLU A 95 0.18 13.81 15.30
C GLU A 95 0.23 14.77 14.09
N HIS A 96 -0.07 14.31 12.87
CA HIS A 96 -0.07 15.11 11.64
C HIS A 96 1.26 15.83 11.37
N ILE A 97 2.38 15.17 11.68
CA ILE A 97 3.74 15.65 11.40
C ILE A 97 4.17 15.15 10.03
N SER A 98 4.43 16.07 9.11
CA SER A 98 4.71 15.79 7.70
C SER A 98 6.16 15.51 7.38
N LEU A 99 7.10 16.00 8.20
CA LEU A 99 8.53 15.81 7.98
C LEU A 99 9.22 15.25 9.22
N LEU A 100 9.94 14.13 9.06
CA LEU A 100 10.82 13.58 10.08
C LEU A 100 12.28 13.73 9.65
N TRP A 101 13.14 14.20 10.54
CA TRP A 101 14.55 14.41 10.20
C TRP A 101 15.49 14.13 11.37
N CYS A 102 16.77 13.95 11.06
CA CYS A 102 17.82 13.76 12.06
C CYS A 102 19.18 14.28 11.60
N ASN A 103 20.11 14.36 12.55
CA ASN A 103 21.54 14.46 12.27
C ASN A 103 22.13 13.05 12.40
N ALA A 104 22.21 12.34 11.28
CA ALA A 104 22.76 10.99 11.22
C ALA A 104 24.28 11.03 11.35
N ARG A 105 24.89 10.07 12.06
CA ARG A 105 26.34 9.86 11.94
C ARG A 105 26.62 9.36 10.52
N ALA A 106 27.73 9.78 9.92
CA ALA A 106 28.12 9.34 8.58
C ALA A 106 28.19 7.79 8.47
N SER A 107 28.61 7.13 9.55
CA SER A 107 28.65 5.66 9.65
C SER A 107 27.28 4.97 9.62
N ALA A 108 26.18 5.72 9.80
CA ALA A 108 24.81 5.21 9.85
C ALA A 108 23.95 5.65 8.65
N GLU A 109 24.51 6.34 7.65
CA GLU A 109 23.75 6.83 6.48
C GLU A 109 23.00 5.71 5.75
N GLY A 110 23.65 4.58 5.52
CA GLY A 110 23.05 3.43 4.85
C GLY A 110 21.85 2.84 5.60
N PHE A 111 21.73 3.05 6.91
CA PHE A 111 20.53 2.71 7.66
C PHE A 111 19.38 3.65 7.28
N TYR A 112 19.59 4.97 7.25
CA TYR A 112 18.52 5.91 6.95
C TYR A 112 18.12 5.89 5.46
N LEU A 113 19.07 5.79 4.53
CA LEU A 113 18.80 5.70 3.08
C LEU A 113 17.87 4.53 2.74
N LYS A 114 18.11 3.35 3.33
CA LYS A 114 17.26 2.15 3.17
C LYS A 114 15.82 2.33 3.67
N ARG A 115 15.56 3.40 4.43
CA ARG A 115 14.25 3.74 5.03
C ARG A 115 13.66 5.01 4.41
N GLY A 116 14.10 5.37 3.21
CA GLY A 116 13.54 6.49 2.44
C GLY A 116 13.99 7.86 2.91
N PHE A 117 14.98 7.95 3.81
CA PHE A 117 15.59 9.24 4.12
C PHE A 117 16.47 9.70 2.96
N GLU A 118 16.45 11.00 2.73
CA GLU A 118 17.22 11.71 1.73
C GLU A 118 18.18 12.68 2.43
N TYR A 119 19.28 13.03 1.77
CA TYR A 119 20.22 14.02 2.27
C TYR A 119 19.55 15.41 2.37
N TRP A 120 19.82 16.12 3.45
CA TRP A 120 19.29 17.45 3.73
C TRP A 120 20.39 18.43 4.12
N GLY A 121 21.38 18.59 3.26
CA GLY A 121 22.54 19.48 3.44
C GLY A 121 23.86 18.71 3.50
N ASP A 122 24.93 19.42 3.81
CA ASP A 122 26.29 18.89 3.79
C ASP A 122 26.69 18.18 5.09
N HIS A 123 27.76 17.40 5.01
CA HIS A 123 28.41 16.83 6.18
C HIS A 123 28.96 17.94 7.10
N PHE A 124 28.86 17.73 8.41
CA PHE A 124 29.44 18.62 9.42
C PHE A 124 30.07 17.81 10.56
N VAL A 125 31.03 18.42 11.26
CA VAL A 125 31.75 17.77 12.37
C VAL A 125 31.31 18.36 13.70
N LYS A 126 31.00 17.49 14.67
CA LYS A 126 30.74 17.87 16.05
C LYS A 126 31.38 16.85 16.99
N ASP A 127 32.14 17.31 17.98
CA ASP A 127 32.84 16.45 18.95
C ASP A 127 33.70 15.35 18.28
N ASN A 128 34.42 15.69 17.20
CA ASN A 128 35.19 14.76 16.36
C ASN A 128 34.38 13.65 15.67
N ILE A 129 33.06 13.78 15.59
CA ILE A 129 32.16 12.86 14.88
C ILE A 129 31.59 13.58 13.65
N VAL A 130 31.65 12.91 12.50
CA VAL A 130 31.06 13.39 11.25
C VAL A 130 29.57 13.05 11.23
N PHE A 131 28.74 14.06 10.98
CA PHE A 131 27.29 13.95 10.84
C PHE A 131 26.85 14.44 9.47
N ILE A 132 25.67 14.00 9.04
CA ILE A 132 24.93 14.55 7.92
C ILE A 132 23.47 14.71 8.32
N LYS A 133 22.86 15.81 7.89
CA LYS A 133 21.44 16.03 8.11
C LYS A 133 20.65 15.22 7.07
N MET A 134 19.68 14.45 7.53
CA MET A 134 18.84 13.59 6.68
C MET A 134 17.37 13.79 7.02
N LYS A 135 16.49 13.67 6.01
CA LYS A 135 15.05 13.87 6.17
C LYS A 135 14.24 12.81 5.44
N VAL A 136 13.03 12.56 5.90
CA VAL A 136 11.99 11.80 5.19
C VAL A 136 10.68 12.56 5.31
N GLN A 137 9.95 12.67 4.21
CA GLN A 137 8.57 13.14 4.24
C GLN A 137 7.70 11.98 4.73
N LEU A 138 7.01 12.17 5.86
CA LEU A 138 6.11 11.19 6.47
C LEU A 138 4.75 11.16 5.81
N ASP A 139 4.39 12.21 5.08
CA ASP A 139 3.24 12.21 4.18
C ASP A 139 3.40 11.16 3.06
N LYS A 140 4.58 10.56 2.89
CA LYS A 140 4.82 9.43 1.97
C LYS A 140 4.26 8.08 2.47
N THR A 141 3.35 8.09 3.43
CA THR A 141 2.76 6.85 3.98
C THR A 141 1.28 7.00 4.24
N THR A 142 0.58 7.42 3.21
CA THR A 142 0.05 6.50 2.20
C THR A 142 0.59 6.99 0.85
N ASP A 143 0.65 6.14 -0.17
CA ASP A 143 0.69 6.68 -1.53
C ASP A 143 -0.67 7.36 -1.74
N ASN A 144 -0.81 8.63 -1.31
CA ASN A 144 -1.82 9.53 -1.86
C ASN A 144 -1.35 10.06 -3.23
N GLY A 145 -0.31 9.45 -3.80
CA GLY A 145 -0.05 9.48 -5.23
C GLY A 145 -1.09 8.61 -5.92
N PHE A 146 -1.82 9.23 -6.85
CA PHE A 146 -2.74 8.52 -7.71
C PHE A 146 -2.01 7.39 -8.47
N THR A 147 -2.45 6.15 -8.30
CA THR A 147 -1.80 4.97 -8.90
C THR A 147 -2.54 4.48 -10.14
N VAL A 148 -1.84 4.36 -11.27
CA VAL A 148 -2.35 3.60 -12.43
C VAL A 148 -2.04 2.11 -12.23
N ILE A 149 -3.07 1.28 -12.25
CA ILE A 149 -3.01 -0.17 -12.04
C ILE A 149 -3.40 -0.87 -13.35
N PRO A 150 -2.44 -1.32 -14.18
CA PRO A 150 -2.77 -2.10 -15.35
C PRO A 150 -3.51 -3.39 -14.99
N ALA A 151 -4.45 -3.79 -15.85
CA ALA A 151 -5.20 -5.05 -15.70
C ALA A 151 -4.74 -6.11 -16.69
N ILE A 152 -4.63 -7.36 -16.22
CA ILE A 152 -4.47 -8.55 -17.05
C ILE A 152 -5.64 -9.49 -16.74
N ASP A 153 -6.49 -9.73 -17.73
CA ASP A 153 -7.54 -10.74 -17.64
C ASP A 153 -7.03 -12.06 -18.24
N ILE A 154 -7.31 -13.19 -17.58
CA ILE A 154 -6.79 -14.51 -17.95
C ILE A 154 -7.92 -15.46 -18.35
N ILE A 155 -7.80 -16.03 -19.55
CA ILE A 155 -8.56 -17.22 -20.00
C ILE A 155 -7.59 -18.20 -20.63
N ASP A 156 -7.69 -19.48 -20.28
CA ASP A 156 -6.83 -20.58 -20.76
C ASP A 156 -5.33 -20.26 -20.59
N GLY A 157 -4.96 -19.56 -19.50
CA GLY A 157 -3.60 -19.12 -19.21
C GLY A 157 -3.07 -17.98 -20.10
N LYS A 158 -3.92 -17.36 -20.94
CA LYS A 158 -3.54 -16.29 -21.89
C LYS A 158 -4.09 -14.93 -21.43
N CYS A 159 -3.42 -13.85 -21.83
CA CYS A 159 -3.88 -12.49 -21.62
C CYS A 159 -4.97 -12.13 -22.63
N VAL A 160 -6.17 -11.85 -22.14
CA VAL A 160 -7.36 -11.63 -22.95
C VAL A 160 -8.08 -10.35 -22.55
N ARG A 161 -9.12 -10.02 -23.30
CA ARG A 161 -10.14 -9.06 -22.87
C ARG A 161 -11.50 -9.49 -23.40
N LEU A 162 -12.52 -9.23 -22.59
CA LEU A 162 -13.92 -9.35 -22.97
C LEU A 162 -14.49 -7.97 -23.29
N THR A 163 -15.37 -7.88 -24.28
CA THR A 163 -16.19 -6.67 -24.47
C THR A 163 -17.36 -6.75 -23.49
N GLN A 164 -17.45 -5.79 -22.55
CA GLN A 164 -18.51 -5.74 -21.53
C GLN A 164 -18.70 -7.04 -20.73
N GLY A 165 -17.62 -7.79 -20.49
CA GLY A 165 -17.67 -9.06 -19.76
C GLY A 165 -18.25 -10.25 -20.54
N ASP A 166 -18.54 -10.11 -21.85
CA ASP A 166 -19.07 -11.20 -22.66
C ASP A 166 -17.97 -12.20 -23.08
N TYR A 167 -18.04 -13.43 -22.53
CA TYR A 167 -17.11 -14.53 -22.83
C TYR A 167 -17.13 -14.98 -24.30
N ALA A 168 -18.22 -14.74 -25.02
CA ALA A 168 -18.30 -15.02 -26.45
C ALA A 168 -17.50 -14.00 -27.29
N GLN A 169 -17.26 -12.81 -26.75
CA GLN A 169 -16.52 -11.72 -27.41
C GLN A 169 -15.12 -11.56 -26.80
N LYS A 170 -14.33 -12.63 -26.92
CA LYS A 170 -12.95 -12.70 -26.43
C LYS A 170 -11.95 -12.26 -27.50
N LYS A 171 -11.04 -11.35 -27.14
CA LYS A 171 -9.82 -11.04 -27.89
C LYS A 171 -8.61 -11.49 -27.08
N VAL A 172 -7.69 -12.21 -27.70
CA VAL A 172 -6.39 -12.57 -27.09
C VAL A 172 -5.40 -11.46 -27.46
N TYR A 173 -4.79 -10.83 -26.45
CA TYR A 173 -3.76 -9.80 -26.66
C TYR A 173 -2.35 -10.35 -26.62
N ASN A 174 -2.11 -11.32 -25.74
CA ASN A 174 -0.80 -11.96 -25.60
C ASN A 174 -0.98 -13.39 -25.05
N GLU A 175 -0.21 -14.36 -25.56
CA GLU A 175 -0.25 -15.73 -25.06
C GLU A 175 0.53 -15.93 -23.75
N HIS A 176 1.33 -14.95 -23.35
CA HIS A 176 2.24 -15.01 -22.22
C HIS A 176 2.01 -13.84 -21.24
N PRO A 177 1.09 -13.98 -20.27
CA PRO A 177 0.81 -12.95 -19.26
C PRO A 177 2.04 -12.42 -18.51
N LEU A 178 3.05 -13.28 -18.28
CA LEU A 178 4.30 -12.89 -17.65
C LEU A 178 5.09 -11.85 -18.46
N GLU A 179 5.07 -11.92 -19.78
CA GLU A 179 5.77 -10.95 -20.63
C GLU A 179 5.09 -9.58 -20.52
N VAL A 180 3.76 -9.57 -20.51
CA VAL A 180 2.96 -8.35 -20.31
C VAL A 180 3.25 -7.73 -18.93
N ALA A 181 3.26 -8.55 -17.87
CA ALA A 181 3.56 -8.08 -16.52
C ALA A 181 4.98 -7.49 -16.42
N LYS A 182 5.99 -8.14 -17.03
CA LYS A 182 7.36 -7.60 -17.10
C LYS A 182 7.43 -6.29 -17.89
N ALA A 183 6.66 -6.16 -18.95
CA ALA A 183 6.59 -4.92 -19.71
C ALA A 183 6.04 -3.77 -18.84
N PHE A 184 4.98 -4.01 -18.07
CA PHE A 184 4.47 -3.05 -17.09
C PHE A 184 5.52 -2.71 -16.01
N GLU A 185 6.15 -3.71 -15.40
CA GLU A 185 7.20 -3.47 -14.39
C GLU A 185 8.35 -2.63 -14.96
N SER A 186 8.75 -2.89 -16.22
CA SER A 186 9.87 -2.20 -16.87
C SER A 186 9.68 -0.68 -17.01
N ILE A 187 8.43 -0.20 -17.03
CA ILE A 187 8.11 1.23 -17.08
C ILE A 187 7.84 1.84 -15.70
N GLY A 188 8.07 1.09 -14.62
CA GLY A 188 7.94 1.56 -13.25
C GLY A 188 6.58 1.34 -12.61
N VAL A 189 5.67 0.61 -13.26
CA VAL A 189 4.41 0.17 -12.62
C VAL A 189 4.73 -0.67 -11.39
N ARG A 190 3.98 -0.44 -10.31
CA ARG A 190 4.17 -1.13 -9.02
C ARG A 190 3.03 -2.07 -8.65
N ARG A 191 1.82 -1.84 -9.17
CA ARG A 191 0.64 -2.65 -8.89
C ARG A 191 0.11 -3.31 -10.15
N LEU A 192 -0.45 -4.50 -10.01
CA LEU A 192 -1.10 -5.24 -11.09
C LEU A 192 -2.44 -5.81 -10.61
N HIS A 193 -3.49 -5.52 -11.37
CA HIS A 193 -4.80 -6.14 -11.20
C HIS A 193 -4.88 -7.39 -12.08
N LEU A 194 -4.94 -8.57 -11.48
CA LEU A 194 -4.88 -9.86 -12.19
C LEU A 194 -6.20 -10.62 -12.01
N VAL A 195 -6.93 -10.87 -13.10
CA VAL A 195 -8.27 -11.44 -13.04
C VAL A 195 -8.32 -12.81 -13.73
N ASP A 196 -8.65 -13.84 -12.97
CA ASP A 196 -8.94 -15.18 -13.45
C ASP A 196 -10.40 -15.30 -13.92
N LEU A 197 -10.63 -15.11 -15.22
CA LEU A 197 -11.98 -15.19 -15.79
C LEU A 197 -12.47 -16.64 -15.88
N ASP A 198 -11.58 -17.62 -16.08
CA ASP A 198 -11.97 -19.03 -15.98
C ASP A 198 -12.47 -19.35 -14.57
N GLY A 199 -11.75 -18.85 -13.56
CA GLY A 199 -12.13 -18.99 -12.16
C GLY A 199 -13.41 -18.26 -11.82
N ALA A 200 -13.61 -17.05 -12.33
CA ALA A 200 -14.86 -16.30 -12.17
C ALA A 200 -16.06 -17.09 -12.71
N LYS A 201 -15.93 -17.68 -13.91
CA LYS A 201 -16.97 -18.49 -14.54
C LYS A 201 -17.20 -19.83 -13.84
N LYS A 202 -16.13 -20.52 -13.43
CA LYS A 202 -16.20 -21.84 -12.77
C LYS A 202 -16.62 -21.73 -11.30
N GLY A 203 -16.31 -20.62 -10.65
CA GLY A 203 -16.52 -20.40 -9.23
C GLY A 203 -15.51 -21.09 -8.32
N ALA A 204 -14.26 -21.21 -8.77
CA ALA A 204 -13.10 -21.69 -8.02
C ALA A 204 -11.83 -21.14 -8.68
N VAL A 205 -10.73 -20.96 -7.96
CA VAL A 205 -9.48 -20.46 -8.57
C VAL A 205 -8.91 -21.48 -9.57
N VAL A 206 -8.61 -21.06 -10.80
CA VAL A 206 -8.12 -21.90 -11.90
C VAL A 206 -6.69 -21.53 -12.30
N ASN A 207 -6.44 -20.24 -12.58
CA ASN A 207 -5.21 -19.76 -13.19
C ASN A 207 -4.12 -19.35 -12.16
N TRP A 208 -4.08 -20.02 -11.00
CA TRP A 208 -3.09 -19.73 -9.94
C TRP A 208 -1.62 -19.93 -10.39
N LYS A 209 -1.36 -20.81 -11.36
CA LYS A 209 -0.01 -20.98 -11.94
C LYS A 209 0.46 -19.74 -12.70
N VAL A 210 -0.46 -18.98 -13.29
CA VAL A 210 -0.13 -17.70 -13.93
C VAL A 210 0.23 -16.68 -12.88
N LEU A 211 -0.54 -16.61 -11.79
CA LEU A 211 -0.24 -15.78 -10.62
C LEU A 211 1.15 -16.12 -10.05
N GLU A 212 1.43 -17.39 -9.76
CA GLU A 212 2.71 -17.87 -9.24
C GLU A 212 3.89 -17.44 -10.14
N ALA A 213 3.73 -17.61 -11.45
CA ALA A 213 4.75 -17.25 -12.42
C ALA A 213 5.03 -15.74 -12.46
N ILE A 214 4.00 -14.89 -12.37
CA ILE A 214 4.14 -13.44 -12.38
C ILE A 214 4.73 -12.96 -11.05
N ALA A 215 4.18 -13.41 -9.92
CA ALA A 215 4.63 -13.04 -8.58
C ALA A 215 6.09 -13.46 -8.33
N GLY A 216 6.51 -14.64 -8.80
CA GLY A 216 7.87 -15.14 -8.62
C GLY A 216 8.93 -14.49 -9.54
N LYS A 217 8.52 -13.69 -10.53
CA LYS A 217 9.42 -13.15 -11.57
C LYS A 217 9.28 -11.65 -11.82
N THR A 218 8.52 -10.96 -10.97
CA THR A 218 8.36 -9.50 -10.94
C THR A 218 8.34 -9.03 -9.48
N ASN A 219 8.51 -7.74 -9.24
CA ASN A 219 8.33 -7.09 -7.94
C ASN A 219 6.97 -6.36 -7.85
N LEU A 220 6.02 -6.73 -8.70
CA LEU A 220 4.68 -6.13 -8.70
C LEU A 220 3.91 -6.56 -7.45
N VAL A 221 3.19 -5.61 -6.87
CA VAL A 221 2.17 -5.88 -5.86
C VAL A 221 0.89 -6.29 -6.60
N ILE A 222 0.59 -7.59 -6.54
CA ILE A 222 -0.50 -8.18 -7.33
C ILE A 222 -1.73 -8.33 -6.45
N ASP A 223 -2.85 -7.77 -6.89
CA ASP A 223 -4.16 -8.20 -6.43
C ASP A 223 -4.75 -9.22 -7.41
N PHE A 224 -5.31 -10.30 -6.88
CA PHE A 224 -5.80 -11.41 -7.70
C PHE A 224 -7.26 -11.70 -7.40
N GLY A 225 -8.09 -11.72 -8.45
CA GLY A 225 -9.51 -11.98 -8.38
C GLY A 225 -9.97 -13.07 -9.34
N GLY A 226 -11.20 -13.54 -9.15
CA GLY A 226 -11.82 -14.54 -10.02
C GLY A 226 -11.98 -15.90 -9.34
N GLY A 227 -13.23 -16.26 -9.02
CA GLY A 227 -13.57 -17.59 -8.52
C GLY A 227 -13.33 -17.84 -7.04
N ILE A 228 -12.89 -16.86 -6.26
CA ILE A 228 -12.67 -17.00 -4.81
C ILE A 228 -14.03 -17.17 -4.10
N LYS A 229 -14.32 -18.39 -3.65
CA LYS A 229 -15.58 -18.72 -2.94
C LYS A 229 -15.36 -19.37 -1.58
N THR A 230 -14.19 -19.92 -1.34
CA THR A 230 -13.85 -20.68 -0.14
C THR A 230 -12.58 -20.18 0.50
N GLU A 231 -12.33 -20.62 1.75
CA GLU A 231 -11.06 -20.31 2.42
C GLU A 231 -9.86 -20.96 1.73
N ASP A 232 -10.04 -22.14 1.13
CA ASP A 232 -9.00 -22.80 0.35
C ASP A 232 -8.61 -21.99 -0.89
N ASP A 233 -9.58 -21.33 -1.55
CA ASP A 233 -9.28 -20.41 -2.65
C ASP A 233 -8.39 -19.25 -2.20
N LEU A 234 -8.69 -18.64 -1.04
CA LEU A 234 -7.86 -17.58 -0.47
C LEU A 234 -6.46 -18.06 -0.14
N ARG A 235 -6.34 -19.26 0.44
CA ARG A 235 -5.04 -19.87 0.72
C ARG A 235 -4.24 -20.06 -0.57
N ILE A 236 -4.84 -20.59 -1.63
CA ILE A 236 -4.20 -20.72 -2.94
C ILE A 236 -3.73 -19.35 -3.45
N VAL A 237 -4.57 -18.32 -3.37
CA VAL A 237 -4.24 -16.97 -3.86
C VAL A 237 -3.02 -16.39 -3.13
N TYR A 238 -3.00 -16.44 -1.79
CA TYR A 238 -1.89 -15.88 -1.01
C TYR A 238 -0.61 -16.73 -1.09
N GLU A 239 -0.71 -18.07 -1.03
CA GLU A 239 0.45 -18.98 -1.12
C GLU A 239 1.16 -18.87 -2.48
N ASN A 240 0.44 -18.46 -3.54
CA ASN A 240 1.00 -18.24 -4.87
C ASN A 240 1.42 -16.78 -5.13
N GLY A 241 1.47 -15.94 -4.09
CA GLY A 241 2.16 -14.65 -4.14
C GLY A 241 1.28 -13.42 -4.39
N ALA A 242 -0.05 -13.55 -4.40
CA ALA A 242 -0.90 -12.36 -4.38
C ALA A 242 -0.73 -11.59 -3.06
N ALA A 243 -0.60 -10.28 -3.16
CA ALA A 243 -0.54 -9.40 -2.01
C ALA A 243 -1.94 -9.15 -1.42
N LEU A 244 -2.96 -9.07 -2.29
CA LEU A 244 -4.37 -8.90 -1.94
C LEU A 244 -5.26 -9.90 -2.69
N ALA A 245 -6.34 -10.33 -2.05
CA ALA A 245 -7.42 -11.07 -2.70
C ALA A 245 -8.54 -10.10 -3.12
N THR A 246 -8.90 -10.14 -4.39
CA THR A 246 -9.94 -9.32 -4.99
C THR A 246 -11.29 -10.05 -4.89
N ILE A 247 -12.19 -9.54 -4.05
CA ILE A 247 -13.44 -10.21 -3.67
C ILE A 247 -14.62 -9.26 -3.86
N GLY A 248 -15.62 -9.67 -4.65
CA GLY A 248 -16.88 -8.92 -4.82
C GLY A 248 -18.10 -9.76 -4.50
N SER A 249 -18.38 -10.80 -5.29
CA SER A 249 -19.62 -11.58 -5.18
C SER A 249 -19.86 -12.23 -3.80
N ILE A 250 -18.81 -12.71 -3.11
CA ILE A 250 -18.97 -13.30 -1.77
C ILE A 250 -19.35 -12.25 -0.73
N ALA A 251 -18.82 -11.03 -0.82
CA ALA A 251 -19.18 -9.95 0.11
C ALA A 251 -20.68 -9.59 0.05
N VAL A 252 -21.34 -9.89 -1.06
CA VAL A 252 -22.79 -9.70 -1.25
C VAL A 252 -23.57 -10.95 -0.85
N LYS A 253 -23.15 -12.12 -1.35
CA LYS A 253 -23.92 -13.38 -1.22
C LYS A 253 -23.78 -14.04 0.15
N ASP A 254 -22.64 -13.86 0.81
CA ASP A 254 -22.38 -14.35 2.17
C ASP A 254 -21.56 -13.32 2.97
N PRO A 255 -22.19 -12.23 3.42
CA PRO A 255 -21.51 -11.15 4.15
C PRO A 255 -20.86 -11.63 5.45
N ALA A 256 -21.42 -12.66 6.10
CA ALA A 256 -20.89 -13.21 7.33
C ALA A 256 -19.55 -13.94 7.09
N LEU A 257 -19.48 -14.76 6.03
CA LEU A 257 -18.23 -15.40 5.61
C LEU A 257 -17.18 -14.36 5.24
N PHE A 258 -17.55 -13.36 4.43
CA PHE A 258 -16.64 -12.28 4.04
C PHE A 258 -16.10 -11.52 5.26
N SER A 259 -16.96 -11.15 6.20
CA SER A 259 -16.56 -10.51 7.47
C SER A 259 -15.56 -11.37 8.25
N GLY A 260 -15.78 -12.69 8.27
CA GLY A 260 -14.86 -13.65 8.86
C GLY A 260 -13.47 -13.61 8.23
N TRP A 261 -13.41 -13.49 6.90
CA TRP A 261 -12.15 -13.35 6.17
C TRP A 261 -11.44 -12.02 6.45
N VAL A 262 -12.17 -10.90 6.44
CA VAL A 262 -11.59 -9.58 6.77
C VAL A 262 -10.95 -9.60 8.16
N LYS A 263 -11.63 -10.19 9.16
CA LYS A 263 -11.09 -10.33 10.53
C LYS A 263 -9.88 -11.26 10.61
N LYS A 264 -9.89 -12.35 9.84
CA LYS A 264 -8.84 -13.38 9.88
C LYS A 264 -7.56 -12.95 9.17
N TYR A 265 -7.68 -12.38 7.97
CA TYR A 265 -6.55 -12.03 7.12
C TYR A 265 -6.09 -10.57 7.26
N GLY A 266 -6.96 -9.70 7.79
CA GLY A 266 -6.74 -8.26 7.87
C GLY A 266 -7.24 -7.52 6.64
N ALA A 267 -7.70 -6.28 6.83
CA ALA A 267 -8.25 -5.44 5.78
C ALA A 267 -7.24 -5.16 4.65
N ASP A 268 -5.96 -5.01 4.98
CA ASP A 268 -4.86 -4.76 4.04
C ASP A 268 -4.61 -5.91 3.04
N LYS A 269 -5.22 -7.08 3.28
CA LYS A 269 -5.14 -8.25 2.41
C LYS A 269 -6.34 -8.40 1.48
N ILE A 270 -7.36 -7.56 1.61
CA ILE A 270 -8.61 -7.67 0.87
C ILE A 270 -8.79 -6.45 -0.01
N PHE A 271 -9.08 -6.67 -1.29
CA PHE A 271 -9.49 -5.63 -2.22
C PHE A 271 -10.96 -5.85 -2.60
N LEU A 272 -11.84 -5.03 -2.05
CA LEU A 272 -13.28 -5.20 -2.21
C LEU A 272 -13.75 -4.66 -3.57
N GLY A 273 -14.31 -5.54 -4.39
CA GLY A 273 -14.90 -5.18 -5.67
C GLY A 273 -16.37 -4.82 -5.54
N ALA A 274 -16.71 -3.59 -5.93
CA ALA A 274 -18.07 -3.09 -6.05
C ALA A 274 -18.41 -2.87 -7.53
N ASP A 275 -18.67 -3.95 -8.27
CA ASP A 275 -19.13 -3.82 -9.65
C ASP A 275 -20.60 -3.38 -9.67
N VAL A 276 -20.92 -2.35 -10.45
CA VAL A 276 -22.25 -1.74 -10.44
C VAL A 276 -22.85 -1.59 -11.82
N LYS A 277 -24.18 -1.61 -11.83
CA LYS A 277 -25.01 -1.15 -12.95
C LYS A 277 -26.09 -0.26 -12.37
N GLU A 278 -26.18 0.97 -12.84
CA GLU A 278 -27.14 1.97 -12.29
C GLU A 278 -27.01 2.10 -10.76
N GLU A 279 -25.76 2.14 -10.26
CA GLU A 279 -25.42 2.27 -8.82
C GLU A 279 -25.86 1.09 -7.93
N LYS A 280 -26.37 0.02 -8.55
CA LYS A 280 -26.72 -1.23 -7.87
C LYS A 280 -25.63 -2.28 -8.08
N ILE A 281 -25.36 -3.05 -7.03
CA ILE A 281 -24.31 -4.07 -7.05
C ILE A 281 -24.70 -5.20 -8.02
N ALA A 282 -23.75 -5.58 -8.87
CA ALA A 282 -23.82 -6.72 -9.74
C ALA A 282 -22.85 -7.82 -9.31
N VAL A 283 -23.27 -9.08 -9.43
CA VAL A 283 -22.54 -10.26 -8.96
C VAL A 283 -22.53 -11.37 -10.01
N GLY A 284 -21.77 -12.44 -9.74
CA GLY A 284 -21.75 -13.62 -10.59
C GLY A 284 -21.14 -13.37 -11.97
N GLY A 285 -20.10 -12.53 -12.05
CA GLY A 285 -19.51 -12.12 -13.33
C GLY A 285 -20.45 -11.21 -14.14
N TRP A 286 -21.14 -10.30 -13.45
CA TRP A 286 -22.05 -9.29 -14.03
C TRP A 286 -23.36 -9.84 -14.61
N LEU A 287 -23.66 -11.12 -14.40
CA LEU A 287 -24.87 -11.77 -14.89
C LEU A 287 -26.11 -11.46 -14.04
N GLU A 288 -25.93 -11.05 -12.78
CA GLU A 288 -26.99 -10.80 -11.81
C GLU A 288 -26.85 -9.40 -11.23
N THR A 289 -27.81 -8.50 -11.49
CA THR A 289 -27.89 -7.19 -10.82
C THR A 289 -28.84 -7.30 -9.64
N THR A 290 -28.35 -6.92 -8.45
CA THR A 290 -29.12 -6.95 -7.21
C THR A 290 -29.86 -5.63 -6.99
N GLU A 291 -30.74 -5.56 -5.99
CA GLU A 291 -31.35 -4.29 -5.56
C GLU A 291 -30.49 -3.52 -4.53
N LEU A 292 -29.35 -4.09 -4.10
CA LEU A 292 -28.47 -3.49 -3.12
C LEU A 292 -27.72 -2.31 -3.75
N SER A 293 -27.89 -1.11 -3.18
CA SER A 293 -27.15 0.07 -3.63
C SER A 293 -25.66 -0.06 -3.28
N VAL A 294 -24.80 0.51 -4.12
CA VAL A 294 -23.35 0.57 -3.84
C VAL A 294 -23.07 1.30 -2.53
N PHE A 295 -23.85 2.33 -2.19
CA PHE A 295 -23.64 3.09 -0.97
C PHE A 295 -23.95 2.27 0.28
N ASP A 296 -25.04 1.50 0.30
CA ASP A 296 -25.37 0.64 1.43
C ASP A 296 -24.36 -0.51 1.55
N PHE A 297 -23.94 -1.08 0.42
CA PHE A 297 -22.90 -2.09 0.37
C PHE A 297 -21.57 -1.59 0.95
N LEU A 298 -21.10 -0.41 0.52
CA LEU A 298 -19.86 0.16 1.02
C LEU A 298 -19.97 0.56 2.50
N GLU A 299 -21.10 1.13 2.93
CA GLU A 299 -21.30 1.52 4.32
C GLU A 299 -21.16 0.33 5.28
N GLU A 300 -21.77 -0.82 4.94
CA GLU A 300 -21.67 -2.02 5.76
C GLU A 300 -20.23 -2.58 5.80
N ASN A 301 -19.56 -2.66 4.64
CA ASN A 301 -18.21 -3.21 4.58
C ASN A 301 -17.15 -2.31 5.24
N VAL A 302 -17.30 -0.98 5.12
CA VAL A 302 -16.43 -0.01 5.79
C VAL A 302 -16.60 -0.08 7.31
N LYS A 303 -17.83 -0.27 7.82
CA LYS A 303 -18.06 -0.53 9.26
C LYS A 303 -17.35 -1.78 9.76
N GLN A 304 -17.15 -2.77 8.89
CA GLN A 304 -16.40 -3.99 9.19
C GLN A 304 -14.88 -3.83 9.05
N GLY A 305 -14.40 -2.64 8.69
CA GLY A 305 -12.98 -2.30 8.62
C GLY A 305 -12.35 -2.44 7.24
N VAL A 306 -13.13 -2.70 6.18
CA VAL A 306 -12.61 -2.70 4.80
C VAL A 306 -12.13 -1.30 4.43
N GLN A 307 -10.93 -1.21 3.84
CA GLN A 307 -10.31 0.05 3.43
C GLN A 307 -10.06 0.13 1.93
N HIS A 308 -9.54 -0.95 1.31
CA HIS A 308 -9.22 -0.99 -0.11
C HIS A 308 -10.43 -1.43 -0.94
N ILE A 309 -10.93 -0.52 -1.77
CA ILE A 309 -12.14 -0.72 -2.57
C ILE A 309 -11.86 -0.31 -4.00
N PHE A 310 -12.38 -1.07 -4.96
CA PHE A 310 -12.56 -0.58 -6.32
C PHE A 310 -14.02 -0.68 -6.74
N CYS A 311 -14.43 0.21 -7.64
CA CYS A 311 -15.76 0.20 -8.22
C CYS A 311 -15.66 0.22 -9.74
N THR A 312 -16.35 -0.72 -10.38
CA THR A 312 -16.45 -0.78 -11.84
C THR A 312 -17.86 -0.42 -12.24
N ASP A 313 -18.04 0.65 -13.02
CA ASP A 313 -19.29 0.84 -13.76
C ASP A 313 -19.30 -0.06 -14.99
N ILE A 314 -20.07 -1.15 -14.91
CA ILE A 314 -20.16 -2.19 -15.93
C ILE A 314 -20.68 -1.61 -17.25
N ALA A 315 -21.54 -0.60 -17.20
CA ALA A 315 -22.09 0.01 -18.40
C ALA A 315 -21.02 0.71 -19.24
N LYS A 316 -19.89 1.08 -18.62
CA LYS A 316 -18.75 1.72 -19.31
C LYS A 316 -17.58 0.78 -19.56
N ASP A 317 -17.51 -0.39 -18.91
CA ASP A 317 -16.36 -1.26 -19.02
C ASP A 317 -16.10 -1.75 -20.45
N GLY A 318 -14.85 -1.64 -20.89
CA GLY A 318 -14.42 -2.05 -22.23
C GLY A 318 -14.98 -1.23 -23.40
N LEU A 319 -15.75 -0.15 -23.15
CA LEU A 319 -16.31 0.70 -24.20
C LEU A 319 -15.39 1.84 -24.65
N LEU A 320 -14.39 2.22 -23.84
CA LEU A 320 -13.47 3.32 -24.13
C LEU A 320 -14.20 4.68 -24.35
N GLN A 321 -15.18 4.97 -23.47
CA GLN A 321 -16.06 6.15 -23.52
C GLN A 321 -15.87 7.11 -22.33
N GLY A 322 -14.82 6.93 -21.54
CA GLY A 322 -14.55 7.66 -20.31
C GLY A 322 -15.17 6.98 -19.07
N PRO A 323 -14.58 7.15 -17.88
CA PRO A 323 -15.03 6.53 -16.64
C PRO A 323 -16.28 7.21 -16.04
N SER A 324 -16.85 6.62 -14.99
CA SER A 324 -18.01 7.19 -14.28
C SER A 324 -17.60 8.15 -13.17
N VAL A 325 -16.89 9.22 -13.53
CA VAL A 325 -16.36 10.22 -12.58
C VAL A 325 -17.42 10.70 -11.58
N ALA A 326 -18.61 11.08 -12.05
CA ALA A 326 -19.69 11.56 -11.19
C ALA A 326 -20.19 10.52 -10.17
N LEU A 327 -20.13 9.22 -10.49
CA LEU A 327 -20.42 8.16 -9.54
C LEU A 327 -19.33 8.10 -8.46
N TYR A 328 -18.07 8.15 -8.88
CA TYR A 328 -16.92 8.03 -7.98
C TYR A 328 -16.80 9.22 -7.03
N GLU A 329 -17.08 10.43 -7.50
CA GLU A 329 -17.17 11.63 -6.64
C GLU A 329 -18.24 11.47 -5.55
N LYS A 330 -19.42 10.93 -5.89
CA LYS A 330 -20.47 10.67 -4.89
C LYS A 330 -20.04 9.65 -3.85
N ILE A 331 -19.33 8.60 -4.25
CA ILE A 331 -18.80 7.58 -3.34
C ILE A 331 -17.77 8.22 -2.41
N LEU A 332 -16.78 8.94 -2.95
CA LEU A 332 -15.72 9.59 -2.19
C LEU A 332 -16.25 10.68 -1.24
N GLN A 333 -17.28 11.42 -1.65
CA GLN A 333 -17.94 12.39 -0.78
C GLN A 333 -18.57 11.73 0.46
N ARG A 334 -19.15 10.53 0.30
CA ARG A 334 -19.79 9.80 1.41
C ARG A 334 -18.79 9.01 2.25
N PHE A 335 -17.69 8.56 1.65
CA PHE A 335 -16.69 7.70 2.29
C PHE A 335 -15.26 8.25 2.08
N PRO A 336 -14.92 9.44 2.59
CA PRO A 336 -13.63 10.09 2.33
C PRO A 336 -12.40 9.35 2.89
N GLN A 337 -12.62 8.37 3.78
CA GLN A 337 -11.56 7.62 4.45
C GLN A 337 -11.11 6.35 3.72
N ILE A 338 -11.80 5.95 2.64
CA ILE A 338 -11.48 4.70 1.94
C ILE A 338 -10.37 4.90 0.91
N ASP A 339 -9.58 3.86 0.68
CA ASP A 339 -8.64 3.78 -0.43
C ASP A 339 -9.41 3.34 -1.69
N PHE A 340 -9.87 4.32 -2.48
CA PHE A 340 -10.78 4.10 -3.60
C PHE A 340 -10.10 4.09 -4.96
N VAL A 341 -10.19 2.97 -5.66
CA VAL A 341 -9.69 2.78 -7.01
C VAL A 341 -10.85 2.77 -8.01
N ALA A 342 -10.80 3.65 -9.00
CA ALA A 342 -11.75 3.66 -10.10
C ALA A 342 -11.50 2.51 -11.09
N SER A 343 -12.54 1.94 -11.69
CA SER A 343 -12.44 0.92 -12.73
C SER A 343 -13.51 1.11 -13.81
N GLY A 344 -13.24 0.69 -15.04
CA GLY A 344 -14.19 0.76 -16.15
C GLY A 344 -14.21 2.09 -16.91
N GLY A 345 -14.38 2.01 -18.23
CA GLY A 345 -14.59 3.18 -19.11
C GLY A 345 -13.36 3.97 -19.53
N VAL A 346 -12.25 3.89 -18.78
CA VAL A 346 -11.00 4.62 -19.05
C VAL A 346 -10.57 4.45 -20.51
N SER A 347 -10.28 5.58 -21.16
CA SER A 347 -10.03 5.63 -22.60
C SER A 347 -8.79 6.43 -22.98
N THR A 348 -8.38 7.42 -22.19
CA THR A 348 -7.24 8.32 -22.46
C THR A 348 -6.54 8.73 -21.17
N MET A 349 -5.36 9.35 -21.26
CA MET A 349 -4.69 9.94 -20.09
C MET A 349 -5.48 11.10 -19.46
N ALA A 350 -6.33 11.80 -20.22
CA ALA A 350 -7.19 12.83 -19.65
C ALA A 350 -8.18 12.24 -18.63
N ASP A 351 -8.69 11.03 -18.88
CA ASP A 351 -9.53 10.30 -17.91
C ASP A 351 -8.76 9.96 -16.63
N VAL A 352 -7.49 9.57 -16.77
CA VAL A 352 -6.59 9.24 -15.66
C VAL A 352 -6.40 10.48 -14.76
N HIS A 353 -6.14 11.64 -15.36
CA HIS A 353 -6.03 12.90 -14.62
C HIS A 353 -7.35 13.31 -13.96
N ALA A 354 -8.48 13.20 -14.66
CA ALA A 354 -9.79 13.54 -14.10
C ALA A 354 -10.15 12.69 -12.87
N LEU A 355 -9.78 11.40 -12.88
CA LEU A 355 -9.98 10.51 -11.72
C LEU A 355 -9.07 10.86 -10.55
N ALA A 356 -7.84 11.33 -10.83
CA ALA A 356 -6.93 11.83 -9.80
C ALA A 356 -7.48 13.11 -9.14
N GLU A 357 -7.97 14.04 -9.96
CA GLU A 357 -8.62 15.29 -9.51
C GLU A 357 -9.91 15.03 -8.72
N ALA A 358 -10.66 13.97 -9.08
CA ALA A 358 -11.85 13.54 -8.35
C ALA A 358 -11.54 12.94 -6.95
N GLY A 359 -10.26 12.73 -6.62
CA GLY A 359 -9.83 12.23 -5.32
C GLY A 359 -9.74 10.70 -5.22
N CYS A 360 -9.77 9.98 -6.35
CA CYS A 360 -9.48 8.55 -6.33
C CYS A 360 -8.01 8.33 -5.93
N SER A 361 -7.71 7.24 -5.26
CA SER A 361 -6.32 6.84 -4.96
C SER A 361 -5.64 6.13 -6.13
N GLY A 362 -6.43 5.66 -7.10
CA GLY A 362 -5.92 5.07 -8.31
C GLY A 362 -6.99 4.70 -9.31
N VAL A 363 -6.54 4.07 -10.40
CA VAL A 363 -7.41 3.62 -11.48
C VAL A 363 -6.90 2.30 -12.07
N ILE A 364 -7.83 1.36 -12.28
CA ILE A 364 -7.59 0.14 -13.05
C ILE A 364 -7.74 0.46 -14.54
N VAL A 365 -6.70 0.16 -15.32
CA VAL A 365 -6.67 0.41 -16.77
C VAL A 365 -6.38 -0.89 -17.52
N GLY A 366 -7.37 -1.36 -18.29
CA GLY A 366 -7.24 -2.53 -19.15
C GLY A 366 -7.15 -2.15 -20.62
N LYS A 367 -8.30 -2.22 -21.31
CA LYS A 367 -8.41 -2.14 -22.77
C LYS A 367 -7.72 -0.93 -23.41
N ALA A 368 -7.70 0.24 -22.76
CA ALA A 368 -7.07 1.44 -23.31
C ALA A 368 -5.57 1.30 -23.56
N ILE A 369 -4.87 0.50 -22.73
CA ILE A 369 -3.44 0.22 -22.91
C ILE A 369 -3.25 -0.72 -24.10
N TYR A 370 -4.02 -1.80 -24.17
CA TYR A 370 -3.88 -2.83 -25.21
C TYR A 370 -4.31 -2.35 -26.61
N GLU A 371 -5.20 -1.37 -26.69
CA GLU A 371 -5.61 -0.73 -27.96
C GLU A 371 -4.82 0.57 -28.24
N GLU A 372 -3.66 0.75 -27.57
CA GLU A 372 -2.71 1.86 -27.75
C GLU A 372 -3.31 3.28 -27.61
N ARG A 373 -4.47 3.41 -26.96
CA ARG A 373 -5.05 4.73 -26.64
C ARG A 373 -4.35 5.41 -25.47
N ILE A 374 -3.74 4.62 -24.61
CA ILE A 374 -2.80 5.07 -23.59
C ILE A 374 -1.50 4.30 -23.88
N SER A 375 -0.49 5.01 -24.34
CA SER A 375 0.79 4.40 -24.68
C SER A 375 1.63 4.12 -23.43
N MET A 376 2.51 3.12 -23.53
CA MET A 376 3.50 2.83 -22.47
C MET A 376 4.39 4.04 -22.16
N LYS A 377 4.66 4.89 -23.17
CA LYS A 377 5.41 6.14 -22.99
C LYS A 377 4.64 7.13 -22.12
N GLU A 378 3.36 7.35 -22.39
CA GLU A 378 2.52 8.24 -21.56
C GLU A 378 2.43 7.74 -20.12
N LEU A 379 2.27 6.43 -19.92
CA LEU A 379 2.32 5.84 -18.57
C LEU A 379 3.67 6.06 -17.89
N THR A 380 4.77 5.85 -18.61
CA THR A 380 6.12 6.09 -18.08
C THR A 380 6.28 7.55 -17.66
N ASP A 381 5.83 8.48 -18.50
CA ASP A 381 5.93 9.92 -18.25
C ASP A 381 5.06 10.31 -17.04
N PHE A 382 3.86 9.75 -16.91
CA PHE A 382 2.97 9.93 -15.76
C PHE A 382 3.58 9.39 -14.45
N ILE A 383 4.13 8.19 -14.47
CA ILE A 383 4.76 7.56 -13.30
C ILE A 383 5.99 8.38 -12.85
N LYS A 384 6.77 8.91 -13.81
CA LYS A 384 7.94 9.74 -13.51
C LYS A 384 7.60 11.15 -13.05
N SER A 385 6.52 11.75 -13.56
CA SER A 385 6.08 13.08 -13.14
C SER A 385 5.61 13.08 -11.68
N GLY A 386 5.19 11.91 -11.18
CA GLY A 386 4.88 11.68 -9.78
C GLY A 386 3.78 12.62 -9.31
N ILE A 387 2.65 12.65 -10.04
CA ILE A 387 1.48 13.45 -9.67
C ILE A 387 1.15 13.15 -8.20
N ARG A 388 1.44 14.18 -7.41
CA ARG A 388 1.14 14.31 -6.00
C ARG A 388 -0.13 15.15 -5.98
N ASN A 389 -1.24 14.55 -5.58
CA ASN A 389 -2.46 15.31 -5.28
C ASN A 389 -2.18 16.34 -4.18
#